data_AF-A0A935QHM9-F1
#
_entry.id   AF-A0A935QHM9-F1
#
_cell.length_a   1.000
_cell.length_b   1.000
_cell.length_c   1.000
_cell.angle_alpha   90.00
_cell.angle_beta   90.00
_cell.angle_gamma   90.00
#
_symmetry.space_group_name_H-M   'P 1'
#
loop_
_entity.id
_entity.type
_entity.pdbx_description
1 polymer ?
#
loop_
_entity_poly.entity_id
_entity_poly.type
_entity_poly.pdbx_seq_one_letter_code
_entity_poly.pdbx_strand_id
1 'polypeptide(L)'
;MERAGFHRNPGAPAAHLRLPRRDGVPGDRPRPGGSHPAARHGGGPRRDRADAVLCRAAGLAAHHRPGADHVGYSSLRRHHVADPAVTDGLAPAGSSGTRWGAPARGEPAAFDHRDADAVAEQLGRRPRAVAAVAHRCPCGHPDVLLTHPRLDDGTPFPTTFYATCPRLTAALSALESSGLMQELNRRLAEDPDLAGDYRRAHENYLARRDRLEVVPQLAGISAGGMPERVKCLHVLAAHALGAGPGENPLGDEVLAALPPWWERPCVPSRDPGRDERRPGGSRP
;
A
#
# COMPACT_ATOMS: atom_id res chain seq x y z
N MET A 1 -43.82 -10.08 -32.97
CA MET A 1 -42.91 -9.19 -33.71
C MET A 1 -41.52 -9.38 -33.12
N GLU A 2 -40.61 -9.90 -33.94
CA GLU A 2 -39.34 -10.49 -33.48
C GLU A 2 -38.24 -9.47 -33.17
N ARG A 3 -37.21 -9.98 -32.47
CA ARG A 3 -36.00 -9.25 -32.09
C ARG A 3 -35.06 -9.13 -33.30
N ALA A 4 -34.60 -7.92 -33.60
CA ALA A 4 -33.58 -7.69 -34.62
C ALA A 4 -32.21 -8.28 -34.19
N GLY A 5 -31.52 -8.91 -35.15
CA GLY A 5 -30.29 -9.67 -34.92
C GLY A 5 -29.02 -8.82 -34.80
N PHE A 6 -28.02 -9.36 -34.09
CA PHE A 6 -26.73 -8.72 -33.82
C PHE A 6 -25.69 -9.17 -34.86
N HIS A 7 -25.46 -8.37 -35.91
CA HIS A 7 -24.42 -8.67 -36.91
C HIS A 7 -23.04 -8.20 -36.45
N ARG A 8 -22.09 -9.14 -36.36
CA ARG A 8 -20.65 -8.84 -36.21
C ARG A 8 -20.07 -8.40 -37.55
N ASN A 9 -19.23 -7.36 -37.55
CA ASN A 9 -18.46 -6.91 -38.71
C ASN A 9 -16.95 -7.16 -38.47
N PRO A 10 -16.27 -8.00 -39.28
CA PRO A 10 -14.84 -8.27 -39.13
C PRO A 10 -13.97 -7.49 -40.13
N GLY A 11 -12.94 -6.81 -39.63
CA GLY A 11 -11.70 -6.54 -40.37
C GLY A 11 -11.57 -5.18 -41.09
N ALA A 12 -10.70 -4.33 -40.55
CA ALA A 12 -9.87 -3.38 -41.31
C ALA A 12 -8.57 -3.10 -40.52
N PRO A 13 -7.43 -2.79 -41.17
CA PRO A 13 -6.10 -3.09 -40.63
C PRO A 13 -5.40 -1.98 -39.82
N ALA A 14 -4.33 -2.37 -39.13
CA ALA A 14 -3.49 -1.50 -38.31
C ALA A 14 -2.73 -0.42 -39.11
N ALA A 15 -2.78 0.82 -38.64
CA ALA A 15 -2.00 1.92 -39.18
C ALA A 15 -0.58 1.95 -38.59
N HIS A 16 0.43 1.66 -39.42
CA HIS A 16 1.84 1.81 -39.03
C HIS A 16 2.24 3.29 -39.02
N LEU A 17 2.39 3.89 -37.84
CA LEU A 17 3.05 5.20 -37.70
C LEU A 17 4.55 5.08 -38.03
N ARG A 18 4.96 5.73 -39.12
CA ARG A 18 6.38 5.91 -39.48
C ARG A 18 6.98 7.03 -38.63
N LEU A 19 8.06 6.72 -37.92
CA LEU A 19 8.90 7.73 -37.26
C LEU A 19 9.76 8.48 -38.30
N PRO A 20 9.90 9.81 -38.23
CA PRO A 20 10.82 10.56 -39.09
C PRO A 20 12.29 10.28 -38.73
N ARG A 21 13.16 10.36 -39.74
CA ARG A 21 14.62 10.19 -39.60
C ARG A 21 15.22 11.39 -38.85
N ARG A 22 16.30 11.15 -38.09
CA ARG A 22 17.13 12.20 -37.48
C ARG A 22 18.23 12.60 -38.46
N ASP A 23 18.23 13.86 -38.87
CA ASP A 23 19.35 14.46 -39.58
C ASP A 23 20.51 14.81 -38.63
N GLY A 24 21.73 14.89 -39.17
CA GLY A 24 22.96 14.86 -38.40
C GLY A 24 23.34 16.18 -37.71
N VAL A 25 24.16 16.06 -36.66
CA VAL A 25 24.80 17.18 -35.96
C VAL A 25 26.31 17.13 -36.23
N PRO A 26 26.93 18.18 -36.81
CA PRO A 26 28.38 18.32 -36.84
C PRO A 26 28.88 18.82 -35.47
N GLY A 27 29.99 18.27 -34.97
CA GLY A 27 30.62 18.75 -33.73
C GLY A 27 31.78 19.72 -34.01
N ASP A 28 32.24 20.42 -32.97
CA ASP A 28 33.68 20.73 -32.87
C ASP A 28 34.16 21.08 -31.44
N ARG A 29 35.39 20.61 -31.14
CA ARG A 29 36.42 21.05 -30.17
C ARG A 29 36.17 21.18 -28.63
N PRO A 30 37.19 20.78 -27.81
CA PRO A 30 37.23 21.01 -26.35
C PRO A 30 37.89 22.35 -25.97
N ARG A 31 37.73 22.78 -24.70
CA ARG A 31 38.51 23.86 -24.06
C ARG A 31 39.14 23.37 -22.74
N PRO A 32 40.34 23.88 -22.35
CA PRO A 32 41.11 23.34 -21.23
C PRO A 32 40.92 24.10 -19.90
N GLY A 33 41.27 23.38 -18.81
CA GLY A 33 42.05 23.88 -17.67
C GLY A 33 41.62 25.15 -16.93
N GLY A 34 41.04 24.98 -15.74
CA GLY A 34 40.91 26.03 -14.72
C GLY A 34 41.02 25.44 -13.31
N SER A 35 42.06 25.81 -12.57
CA SER A 35 42.34 25.34 -11.21
C SER A 35 42.30 26.49 -10.20
N HIS A 36 41.55 26.38 -9.09
CA HIS A 36 41.89 26.95 -7.77
C HIS A 36 40.90 26.53 -6.64
N PRO A 37 41.20 26.79 -5.34
CA PRO A 37 41.08 25.74 -4.32
C PRO A 37 39.97 25.91 -3.26
N ALA A 38 39.77 24.80 -2.53
CA ALA A 38 39.45 24.67 -1.11
C ALA A 38 38.53 25.70 -0.40
N ALA A 39 37.41 25.19 0.12
CA ALA A 39 36.78 25.69 1.35
C ALA A 39 36.47 24.52 2.30
N ARG A 40 36.81 24.69 3.59
CA ARG A 40 36.37 23.83 4.69
C ARG A 40 35.10 24.44 5.34
N HIS A 41 34.61 23.80 6.41
CA HIS A 41 33.39 24.13 7.18
C HIS A 41 32.09 23.68 6.50
N GLY A 42 31.10 23.11 7.18
CA GLY A 42 31.05 22.66 8.58
C GLY A 42 29.66 22.07 8.92
N GLY A 43 29.58 21.23 9.97
CA GLY A 43 28.34 20.86 10.67
C GLY A 43 27.08 20.53 9.84
N GLY A 44 26.98 19.32 9.30
CA GLY A 44 25.71 18.84 8.73
C GLY A 44 24.61 18.64 9.80
N PRO A 45 23.34 19.01 9.54
CA PRO A 45 22.25 18.87 10.49
C PRO A 45 21.91 17.40 10.77
N ARG A 46 21.35 17.13 11.97
CA ARG A 46 20.97 15.79 12.42
C ARG A 46 19.78 15.29 11.59
N ARG A 47 19.93 14.09 11.00
CA ARG A 47 18.89 13.43 10.20
C ARG A 47 17.64 13.16 11.03
N ASP A 48 16.47 13.40 10.43
CA ASP A 48 15.20 12.92 10.97
C ASP A 48 15.19 11.40 11.07
N ARG A 49 14.81 10.88 12.24
CA ARG A 49 14.88 9.45 12.53
C ARG A 49 13.75 8.63 11.91
N ALA A 50 12.69 9.27 11.40
CA ALA A 50 11.51 8.61 10.87
C ALA A 50 11.79 7.84 9.55
N ASP A 51 12.43 8.49 8.57
CA ASP A 51 12.65 7.88 7.24
C ASP A 51 13.59 6.67 7.26
N ALA A 52 14.57 6.67 8.16
CA ALA A 52 15.52 5.56 8.31
C ALA A 52 14.86 4.26 8.83
N VAL A 53 13.76 4.38 9.58
CA VAL A 53 13.00 3.22 10.10
C VAL A 53 12.20 2.55 8.98
N LEU A 54 11.61 3.34 8.08
CA LEU A 54 10.81 2.84 6.95
C LEU A 54 11.65 1.99 5.98
N CYS A 55 12.84 2.43 5.58
CA CYS A 55 13.69 1.66 4.67
C CYS A 55 14.23 0.35 5.29
N ARG A 56 14.59 0.36 6.59
CA ARG A 56 15.07 -0.88 7.26
C ARG A 56 13.95 -1.89 7.55
N ALA A 57 12.70 -1.44 7.70
CA ALA A 57 11.56 -2.35 7.86
C ALA A 57 11.10 -3.03 6.55
N ALA A 58 11.49 -2.48 5.39
CA ALA A 58 11.01 -2.90 4.07
C ALA A 58 12.06 -3.56 3.15
N GLY A 59 13.36 -3.51 3.49
CA GLY A 59 14.40 -4.24 2.75
C GLY A 59 14.77 -3.69 1.36
N LEU A 60 14.49 -2.42 1.09
CA LEU A 60 14.80 -1.77 -0.19
C LEU A 60 16.05 -0.88 -0.10
N ALA A 61 16.94 -1.00 -1.10
CA ALA A 61 18.17 -0.21 -1.19
C ALA A 61 17.89 1.21 -1.74
N ALA A 62 18.31 2.24 -1.02
CA ALA A 62 18.08 3.64 -1.41
C ALA A 62 19.29 4.24 -2.15
N HIS A 63 19.05 4.70 -3.39
CA HIS A 63 19.92 5.65 -4.09
C HIS A 63 19.23 7.02 -4.10
N HIS A 64 19.90 8.08 -3.63
CA HIS A 64 19.33 9.43 -3.57
C HIS A 64 20.35 10.49 -4.03
N ARG A 65 19.89 11.47 -4.81
CA ARG A 65 20.57 12.77 -5.04
C ARG A 65 19.79 13.88 -4.32
N PRO A 66 20.43 14.95 -3.81
CA PRO A 66 19.74 15.99 -3.04
C PRO A 66 19.38 17.26 -3.86
N GLY A 67 18.37 18.01 -3.41
CA GLY A 67 18.08 19.38 -3.85
C GLY A 67 16.67 19.86 -3.50
N ALA A 68 16.53 21.15 -3.16
CA ALA A 68 15.30 21.96 -2.90
C ALA A 68 14.82 22.13 -1.43
N ASP A 69 15.50 23.05 -0.74
CA ASP A 69 15.04 24.23 0.03
C ASP A 69 13.69 24.27 0.80
N HIS A 70 13.75 24.97 1.95
CA HIS A 70 12.68 25.16 2.94
C HIS A 70 11.65 26.25 2.59
N VAL A 71 10.41 26.08 3.11
CA VAL A 71 9.58 27.18 3.61
C VAL A 71 9.09 26.81 5.01
N GLY A 72 9.25 27.71 5.98
CA GLY A 72 8.88 27.47 7.39
C GLY A 72 7.48 27.97 7.74
N TYR A 73 6.87 27.41 8.79
CA TYR A 73 5.62 27.91 9.38
C TYR A 73 5.73 28.05 10.90
N SER A 74 5.43 29.25 11.42
CA SER A 74 5.52 29.56 12.84
C SER A 74 4.15 29.64 13.51
N SER A 75 4.00 28.93 14.64
CA SER A 75 3.20 29.34 15.80
C SER A 75 1.78 29.89 15.59
N LEU A 76 0.75 29.08 15.88
CA LEU A 76 -0.46 29.58 16.53
C LEU A 76 -0.89 28.65 17.69
N ARG A 77 -1.82 29.15 18.52
CA ARG A 77 -1.89 28.88 19.96
C ARG A 77 -2.82 27.72 20.31
N ARG A 78 -2.54 27.09 21.46
CA ARG A 78 -3.43 26.12 22.13
C ARG A 78 -4.68 26.84 22.64
N HIS A 79 -5.86 26.28 22.42
CA HIS A 79 -7.03 26.57 23.23
C HIS A 79 -7.38 25.34 24.07
N HIS A 80 -7.45 25.54 25.38
CA HIS A 80 -7.90 24.56 26.36
C HIS A 80 -9.43 24.60 26.43
N VAL A 81 -10.08 23.45 26.43
CA VAL A 81 -11.46 23.28 26.92
C VAL A 81 -11.44 22.13 27.92
N ALA A 82 -12.24 22.24 28.98
CA ALA A 82 -12.16 21.40 30.17
C ALA A 82 -13.17 20.25 30.17
N ASP A 83 -12.83 19.17 30.88
CA ASP A 83 -13.74 18.09 31.28
C ASP A 83 -14.79 18.58 32.30
N PRO A 84 -15.88 17.81 32.46
CA PRO A 84 -16.28 17.44 33.81
C PRO A 84 -16.47 15.93 34.03
N ALA A 85 -15.99 15.54 35.21
CA ALA A 85 -16.22 14.32 36.00
C ALA A 85 -17.72 13.92 36.13
N VAL A 86 -18.17 12.74 36.63
CA VAL A 86 -17.61 11.43 37.08
C VAL A 86 -18.84 10.56 37.43
N THR A 87 -18.78 9.22 37.40
CA THR A 87 -19.25 8.32 38.50
C THR A 87 -18.95 6.84 38.24
N ASP A 88 -18.89 6.08 39.33
CA ASP A 88 -18.29 4.74 39.46
C ASP A 88 -19.35 3.61 39.44
N GLY A 89 -18.96 2.35 39.20
CA GLY A 89 -19.93 1.24 39.12
C GLY A 89 -19.43 -0.13 38.68
N LEU A 90 -18.55 -0.77 39.46
CA LEU A 90 -18.37 -2.23 39.51
C LEU A 90 -19.41 -2.86 40.46
N ALA A 91 -19.84 -4.14 40.43
CA ALA A 91 -19.56 -5.36 39.64
C ALA A 91 -20.79 -6.33 39.87
N PRO A 92 -20.84 -7.64 39.49
CA PRO A 92 -19.87 -8.52 38.81
C PRO A 92 -20.45 -9.37 37.65
N ALA A 93 -19.67 -10.36 37.18
CA ALA A 93 -19.88 -11.11 35.94
C ALA A 93 -20.97 -12.20 35.97
N GLY A 94 -21.56 -12.45 34.78
CA GLY A 94 -22.25 -13.69 34.42
C GLY A 94 -21.75 -14.19 33.07
N SER A 95 -21.15 -15.38 33.03
CA SER A 95 -20.52 -15.92 31.82
C SER A 95 -21.54 -16.59 30.90
N SER A 96 -21.90 -15.94 29.79
CA SER A 96 -22.53 -16.58 28.63
C SER A 96 -21.76 -16.18 27.37
N GLY A 97 -21.08 -17.14 26.75
CA GLY A 97 -20.19 -16.88 25.63
C GLY A 97 -20.92 -16.18 24.49
N THR A 98 -20.48 -14.96 24.17
CA THR A 98 -20.99 -14.21 23.02
C THR A 98 -20.75 -15.00 21.76
N ARG A 99 -21.82 -15.58 21.21
CA ARG A 99 -21.81 -16.13 19.85
C ARG A 99 -21.50 -14.97 18.91
N TRP A 100 -20.25 -14.87 18.47
CA TRP A 100 -19.83 -13.91 17.46
C TRP A 100 -20.75 -14.05 16.25
N GLY A 101 -21.57 -13.03 16.01
CA GLY A 101 -22.40 -12.96 14.81
C GLY A 101 -21.51 -12.89 13.58
N ALA A 102 -22.05 -13.25 12.41
CA ALA A 102 -21.32 -13.04 11.16
C ALA A 102 -21.02 -11.53 11.01
N PRO A 103 -19.77 -11.14 10.67
CA PRO A 103 -19.37 -9.74 10.58
C PRO A 103 -20.18 -8.99 9.53
N ALA A 104 -20.41 -7.70 9.76
CA ALA A 104 -21.05 -6.83 8.78
C ALA A 104 -20.15 -6.66 7.54
N ARG A 105 -20.73 -6.31 6.39
CA ARG A 105 -19.94 -6.07 5.16
C ARG A 105 -18.98 -4.90 5.38
N GLY A 106 -17.68 -5.16 5.28
CA GLY A 106 -16.61 -4.19 5.53
C GLY A 106 -15.98 -4.28 6.93
N GLU A 107 -16.42 -5.20 7.78
CA GLU A 107 -15.69 -5.59 9.00
C GLU A 107 -14.65 -6.67 8.68
N PRO A 108 -13.45 -6.60 9.29
CA PRO A 108 -12.36 -7.51 9.00
C PRO A 108 -12.63 -8.90 9.61
N ALA A 109 -12.32 -9.95 8.86
CA ALA A 109 -12.56 -11.33 9.30
C ALA A 109 -11.51 -11.79 10.31
N ALA A 110 -11.90 -12.65 11.24
CA ALA A 110 -10.97 -13.29 12.17
C ALA A 110 -9.82 -13.99 11.41
N PHE A 111 -8.60 -13.87 11.94
CA PHE A 111 -7.39 -14.45 11.39
C PHE A 111 -7.08 -15.77 12.10
N ASP A 112 -7.05 -16.88 11.37
CA ASP A 112 -6.88 -18.23 11.92
C ASP A 112 -5.52 -18.87 11.57
N HIS A 113 -5.32 -20.13 11.99
CA HIS A 113 -4.08 -20.87 11.70
C HIS A 113 -3.88 -21.16 10.20
N ARG A 114 -4.95 -21.35 9.41
CA ARG A 114 -4.87 -21.57 7.96
C ARG A 114 -4.45 -20.29 7.25
N ASP A 115 -4.96 -19.14 7.70
CA ASP A 115 -4.52 -17.83 7.25
C ASP A 115 -3.05 -17.58 7.63
N ALA A 116 -2.64 -17.96 8.85
CA ALA A 116 -1.27 -17.79 9.31
C ALA A 116 -0.25 -18.65 8.54
N ASP A 117 -0.62 -19.85 8.09
CA ASP A 117 0.21 -20.68 7.21
C ASP A 117 0.21 -20.16 5.77
N ALA A 118 -0.95 -19.79 5.22
CA ALA A 118 -1.04 -19.22 3.87
C ALA A 118 -0.24 -17.92 3.74
N VAL A 119 -0.41 -16.99 4.69
CA VAL A 119 0.35 -15.73 4.70
C VAL A 119 1.83 -15.97 4.97
N ALA A 120 2.20 -16.97 5.78
CA ALA A 120 3.61 -17.28 5.98
C ALA A 120 4.31 -17.74 4.70
N GLU A 121 3.61 -18.52 3.86
CA GLU A 121 4.09 -18.93 2.55
C GLU A 121 4.10 -17.77 1.54
N GLN A 122 3.09 -16.88 1.57
CA GLN A 122 3.06 -15.65 0.76
C GLN A 122 4.23 -14.69 1.05
N LEU A 123 4.58 -14.50 2.32
CA LEU A 123 5.60 -13.56 2.77
C LEU A 123 7.01 -14.17 2.89
N GLY A 124 7.14 -15.49 2.80
CA GLY A 124 8.39 -16.21 3.10
C GLY A 124 8.82 -16.15 4.57
N ARG A 125 7.93 -15.74 5.48
CA ARG A 125 8.16 -15.56 6.92
C ARG A 125 6.84 -15.58 7.68
N ARG A 126 6.83 -15.92 8.97
CA ARG A 126 5.63 -15.76 9.80
C ARG A 126 5.15 -14.30 9.80
N PRO A 127 3.84 -14.04 9.67
CA PRO A 127 3.30 -12.70 9.77
C PRO A 127 3.44 -12.17 11.22
N ARG A 128 3.41 -10.86 11.38
CA ARG A 128 3.65 -10.16 12.65
C ARG A 128 2.59 -9.10 12.87
N ALA A 129 2.26 -8.82 14.14
CA ALA A 129 1.30 -7.77 14.51
C ALA A 129 -0.05 -7.87 13.76
N VAL A 130 -0.54 -9.07 13.44
CA VAL A 130 -1.81 -9.24 12.71
C VAL A 130 -2.99 -9.04 13.65
N ALA A 131 -3.88 -8.13 13.31
CA ALA A 131 -5.15 -7.94 14.00
C ALA A 131 -6.26 -8.82 13.40
N ALA A 132 -6.36 -8.83 12.07
CA ALA A 132 -7.43 -9.52 11.34
C ALA A 132 -7.12 -9.63 9.82
N VAL A 133 -7.94 -10.35 9.07
CA VAL A 133 -7.93 -10.34 7.60
C VAL A 133 -8.79 -9.19 7.09
N ALA A 134 -8.20 -8.23 6.38
CA ALA A 134 -8.92 -7.08 5.83
C ALA A 134 -9.66 -7.45 4.53
N HIS A 135 -9.02 -8.24 3.67
CA HIS A 135 -9.58 -8.69 2.40
C HIS A 135 -9.08 -10.12 2.06
N ARG A 136 -9.92 -10.87 1.34
CA ARG A 136 -9.59 -12.20 0.81
C ARG A 136 -9.64 -12.16 -0.72
N CYS A 137 -8.56 -12.62 -1.33
CA CYS A 137 -8.49 -12.84 -2.77
C CYS A 137 -9.59 -13.83 -3.19
N PRO A 138 -10.19 -13.71 -4.40
CA PRO A 138 -11.13 -14.69 -4.94
C PRO A 138 -10.64 -16.15 -4.97
N CYS A 139 -9.32 -16.41 -4.86
CA CYS A 139 -8.78 -17.76 -4.69
C CYS A 139 -8.92 -18.34 -3.25
N GLY A 140 -9.48 -17.59 -2.31
CA GLY A 140 -9.77 -17.99 -0.92
C GLY A 140 -8.76 -17.54 0.13
N HIS A 141 -7.51 -17.25 -0.26
CA HIS A 141 -6.46 -16.82 0.66
C HIS A 141 -6.55 -15.32 1.01
N PRO A 142 -6.10 -14.90 2.21
CA PRO A 142 -5.87 -13.48 2.51
C PRO A 142 -4.94 -12.86 1.46
N ASP A 143 -5.26 -11.66 1.00
CA ASP A 143 -4.35 -10.83 0.21
C ASP A 143 -4.09 -9.45 0.84
N VAL A 144 -4.94 -9.02 1.77
CA VAL A 144 -4.69 -7.87 2.66
C VAL A 144 -5.00 -8.23 4.11
N LEU A 145 -4.05 -7.94 5.00
CA LEU A 145 -4.24 -8.01 6.45
C LEU A 145 -4.48 -6.63 7.06
N LEU A 146 -5.23 -6.62 8.16
CA LEU A 146 -5.13 -5.56 9.17
C LEU A 146 -3.98 -5.87 10.12
N THR A 147 -3.11 -4.90 10.34
CA THR A 147 -1.99 -4.98 11.28
C THR A 147 -2.10 -3.92 12.37
N HIS A 148 -1.79 -4.33 13.60
CA HIS A 148 -1.69 -3.43 14.75
C HIS A 148 -0.65 -2.34 14.50
N PRO A 149 -0.87 -1.11 15.02
CA PRO A 149 0.04 0.01 14.84
C PRO A 149 1.31 -0.05 15.72
N ARG A 150 1.58 -1.21 16.34
CA ARG A 150 2.85 -1.56 16.99
C ARG A 150 3.28 -2.97 16.62
N LEU A 151 4.59 -3.20 16.66
CA LEU A 151 5.18 -4.53 16.70
C LEU A 151 5.24 -5.05 18.15
N ASP A 152 5.55 -6.34 18.31
CA ASP A 152 5.62 -7.04 19.60
C ASP A 152 6.66 -6.44 20.58
N ASP A 153 7.64 -5.69 20.06
CA ASP A 153 8.65 -4.94 20.84
C ASP A 153 8.22 -3.50 21.20
N GLY A 154 6.98 -3.13 20.88
CA GLY A 154 6.41 -1.79 21.08
C GLY A 154 6.74 -0.77 19.99
N THR A 155 7.59 -1.11 19.00
CA THR A 155 7.97 -0.22 17.90
C THR A 155 6.73 0.21 17.09
N PRO A 156 6.48 1.52 16.90
CA PRO A 156 5.38 2.00 16.08
C PRO A 156 5.45 1.49 14.64
N PHE A 157 4.35 0.94 14.14
CA PHE A 157 4.22 0.42 12.78
C PHE A 157 3.12 1.18 12.02
N PRO A 158 3.47 2.10 11.10
CA PRO A 158 2.48 3.00 10.47
C PRO A 158 1.57 2.32 9.44
N THR A 159 1.84 1.08 9.06
CA THR A 159 1.07 0.36 8.05
C THR A 159 0.00 -0.50 8.73
N THR A 160 -1.26 -0.11 8.57
CA THR A 160 -2.44 -0.83 9.07
C THR A 160 -3.04 -1.76 8.04
N PHE A 161 -2.97 -1.43 6.75
CA PHE A 161 -3.42 -2.28 5.64
C PHE A 161 -2.19 -2.83 4.92
N TYR A 162 -1.95 -4.14 5.01
CA TYR A 162 -0.75 -4.77 4.48
C TYR A 162 -1.08 -5.82 3.43
N ALA A 163 -0.73 -5.53 2.16
CA ALA A 163 -0.87 -6.47 1.07
C ALA A 163 0.14 -7.62 1.21
N THR A 164 -0.35 -8.85 1.33
CA THR A 164 0.47 -10.06 1.53
C THR A 164 0.60 -10.89 0.25
N CYS A 165 -0.40 -10.89 -0.62
CA CYS A 165 -0.41 -11.75 -1.80
C CYS A 165 0.74 -11.41 -2.78
N PRO A 166 1.64 -12.36 -3.11
CA PRO A 166 2.78 -12.10 -3.99
C PRO A 166 2.37 -11.82 -5.44
N ARG A 167 1.17 -12.25 -5.84
CA ARG A 167 0.58 -11.97 -7.17
C ARG A 167 0.11 -10.51 -7.26
N LEU A 168 -0.56 -10.03 -6.20
CA LEU A 168 -1.04 -8.65 -6.07
C LEU A 168 0.15 -7.68 -5.98
N THR A 169 1.12 -7.94 -5.08
CA THR A 169 2.31 -7.07 -4.91
C THR A 169 3.21 -7.04 -6.15
N ALA A 170 3.33 -8.14 -6.90
CA ALA A 170 4.03 -8.14 -8.18
C ALA A 170 3.31 -7.28 -9.24
N ALA A 171 1.98 -7.36 -9.32
CA ALA A 171 1.18 -6.55 -10.25
C ALA A 171 1.23 -5.05 -9.88
N LEU A 172 1.17 -4.73 -8.58
CA LEU A 172 1.34 -3.37 -8.06
C LEU A 172 2.74 -2.81 -8.36
N SER A 173 3.81 -3.59 -8.13
CA SER A 173 5.19 -3.21 -8.48
C SER A 173 5.37 -2.93 -9.97
N ALA A 174 4.73 -3.72 -10.84
CA ALA A 174 4.73 -3.50 -12.29
C ALA A 174 4.00 -2.20 -12.66
N LEU A 175 2.85 -1.93 -12.01
CA LEU A 175 2.08 -0.71 -12.21
C LEU A 175 2.78 0.55 -11.65
N GLU A 176 3.49 0.45 -10.52
CA GLU A 176 4.37 1.49 -9.98
C GLU A 176 5.47 1.88 -10.99
N SER A 177 5.96 0.90 -11.76
CA SER A 177 6.98 1.09 -12.80
C SER A 177 6.44 1.68 -14.11
N SER A 178 5.13 1.79 -14.30
CA SER A 178 4.51 2.34 -15.52
C SER A 178 4.54 3.87 -15.61
N GLY A 179 4.83 4.55 -14.50
CA GLY A 179 4.69 6.00 -14.37
C GLY A 179 3.37 6.45 -13.71
N LEU A 180 2.41 5.54 -13.45
CA LEU A 180 1.11 5.89 -12.86
C LEU A 180 1.22 6.75 -11.59
N MET A 181 2.17 6.46 -10.69
CA MET A 181 2.37 7.30 -9.49
C MET A 181 2.68 8.77 -9.80
N GLN A 182 3.39 9.07 -10.89
CA GLN A 182 3.68 10.46 -11.28
C GLN A 182 2.40 11.16 -11.73
N GLU A 183 1.57 10.47 -12.51
CA GLU A 183 0.27 10.97 -12.97
C GLU A 183 -0.72 11.19 -11.81
N LEU A 184 -0.82 10.26 -10.85
CA LEU A 184 -1.67 10.43 -9.67
C LEU A 184 -1.22 11.60 -8.78
N ASN A 185 0.10 11.78 -8.59
CA ASN A 185 0.64 12.93 -7.86
C ASN A 185 0.38 14.26 -8.59
N ARG A 186 0.50 14.27 -9.93
CA ARG A 186 0.20 15.44 -10.76
C ARG A 186 -1.27 15.84 -10.62
N ARG A 187 -2.19 14.88 -10.73
CA ARG A 187 -3.63 15.12 -10.53
C ARG A 187 -3.95 15.62 -9.12
N LEU A 188 -3.35 15.04 -8.07
CA LEU A 188 -3.52 15.53 -6.68
C LEU A 188 -3.10 17.00 -6.49
N ALA A 189 -2.16 17.51 -7.30
CA ALA A 189 -1.73 18.90 -7.23
C ALA A 189 -2.61 19.87 -8.05
N GLU A 190 -3.35 19.35 -9.03
CA GLU A 190 -4.17 20.12 -9.98
C GLU A 190 -5.68 20.09 -9.67
N ASP A 191 -6.16 19.04 -9.00
CA ASP A 191 -7.58 18.77 -8.74
C ASP A 191 -7.89 18.88 -7.23
N PRO A 192 -8.52 19.98 -6.78
CA PRO A 192 -8.87 20.19 -5.37
C PRO A 192 -9.91 19.21 -4.84
N ASP A 193 -10.81 18.71 -5.68
CA ASP A 193 -11.87 17.78 -5.27
C ASP A 193 -11.26 16.40 -5.03
N LEU A 194 -10.40 15.91 -5.93
CA LEU A 194 -9.62 14.69 -5.74
C LEU A 194 -8.72 14.78 -4.49
N ALA A 195 -8.09 15.93 -4.24
CA ALA A 195 -7.29 16.16 -3.04
C ALA A 195 -8.15 16.17 -1.76
N GLY A 196 -9.39 16.67 -1.82
CA GLY A 196 -10.38 16.58 -0.75
C GLY A 196 -10.82 15.15 -0.48
N ASP A 197 -11.06 14.36 -1.53
CA ASP A 197 -11.46 12.97 -1.44
C ASP A 197 -10.35 12.07 -0.88
N TYR A 198 -9.11 12.28 -1.34
CA TYR A 198 -7.92 11.58 -0.82
C TYR A 198 -7.60 11.98 0.64
N ARG A 199 -8.01 13.17 1.09
CA ARG A 199 -7.98 13.56 2.51
C ARG A 199 -9.02 12.84 3.34
N ARG A 200 -10.24 12.62 2.84
CA ARG A 200 -11.23 11.76 3.52
C ARG A 200 -10.75 10.30 3.61
N ALA A 201 -10.07 9.80 2.57
CA ALA A 201 -9.42 8.48 2.60
C ALA A 201 -8.33 8.39 3.70
N HIS A 202 -7.52 9.45 3.85
CA HIS A 202 -6.54 9.56 4.94
C HIS A 202 -7.19 9.55 6.33
N GLU A 203 -8.25 10.33 6.54
CA GLU A 203 -8.98 10.41 7.81
C GLU A 203 -9.64 9.06 8.14
N ASN A 204 -10.20 8.38 7.15
CA ASN A 204 -10.75 7.03 7.27
C ASN A 204 -9.69 6.01 7.72
N TYR A 205 -8.50 6.06 7.09
CA TYR A 205 -7.36 5.23 7.46
C TYR A 205 -6.96 5.41 8.93
N LEU A 206 -6.83 6.67 9.37
CA LEU A 206 -6.50 7.00 10.76
C LEU A 206 -7.59 6.48 11.71
N ALA A 207 -8.86 6.73 11.42
CA ALA A 207 -9.98 6.27 12.24
C ALA A 207 -10.05 4.74 12.35
N ARG A 208 -9.75 4.00 11.26
CA ARG A 208 -9.71 2.53 11.28
C ARG A 208 -8.51 1.98 12.05
N ARG A 209 -7.33 2.62 11.96
CA ARG A 209 -6.17 2.28 12.79
C ARG A 209 -6.41 2.54 14.28
N ASP A 210 -7.00 3.68 14.61
CA ASP A 210 -7.17 4.12 15.99
C ASP A 210 -8.23 3.28 16.74
N ARG A 211 -9.10 2.55 16.02
CA ARG A 211 -9.93 1.45 16.57
C ARG A 211 -9.12 0.22 17.01
N LEU A 212 -7.92 0.00 16.45
CA LEU A 212 -7.01 -1.07 16.89
C LEU A 212 -6.19 -0.61 18.11
N GLU A 213 -5.55 0.56 18.00
CA GLU A 213 -4.84 1.23 19.10
C GLU A 213 -4.53 2.69 18.72
N VAL A 214 -4.74 3.64 19.64
CA VAL A 214 -4.27 5.02 19.48
C VAL A 214 -2.78 5.10 19.84
N VAL A 215 -1.92 5.30 18.84
CA VAL A 215 -0.46 5.39 19.01
C VAL A 215 0.00 6.84 18.85
N PRO A 216 0.42 7.55 19.94
CA PRO A 216 0.82 8.96 19.86
C PRO A 216 1.95 9.24 18.88
N GLN A 217 2.88 8.28 18.70
CA GLN A 217 3.98 8.38 17.74
C GLN A 217 3.52 8.37 16.26
N LEU A 218 2.25 8.03 16.00
CA LEU A 218 1.64 7.93 14.68
C LEU A 218 0.45 8.91 14.50
N ALA A 219 0.25 9.85 15.42
CA ALA A 219 -0.81 10.86 15.32
C ALA A 219 -0.69 11.63 13.99
N GLY A 220 -1.76 11.67 13.19
CA GLY A 220 -1.76 12.28 11.85
C GLY A 220 -0.97 11.51 10.77
N ILE A 221 -0.27 10.42 11.09
CA ILE A 221 0.57 9.68 10.14
C ILE A 221 -0.17 8.46 9.62
N SER A 222 -0.58 8.53 8.36
CA SER A 222 -1.06 7.36 7.60
C SER A 222 0.03 6.78 6.70
N ALA A 223 -0.20 5.62 6.10
CA ALA A 223 0.70 5.05 5.11
C ALA A 223 0.52 5.69 3.71
N GLY A 224 1.33 5.29 2.74
CA GLY A 224 1.14 5.67 1.33
C GLY A 224 1.53 7.11 0.94
N GLY A 225 1.76 7.99 1.92
CA GLY A 225 1.97 9.42 1.66
C GLY A 225 0.67 10.23 1.66
N MET A 226 -0.46 9.58 1.95
CA MET A 226 -1.75 10.20 2.24
C MET A 226 -1.62 11.25 3.36
N PRO A 227 -2.26 12.44 3.24
CA PRO A 227 -3.13 12.87 2.15
C PRO A 227 -2.42 13.67 1.05
N GLU A 228 -1.09 13.86 1.14
CA GLU A 228 -0.37 14.86 0.34
C GLU A 228 0.17 14.32 -0.99
N ARG A 229 0.47 13.02 -1.05
CA ARG A 229 1.14 12.39 -2.19
C ARG A 229 0.87 10.89 -2.28
N VAL A 230 1.17 10.31 -3.43
CA VAL A 230 1.28 8.86 -3.64
C VAL A 230 2.76 8.48 -3.60
N LYS A 231 3.17 7.75 -2.55
CA LYS A 231 4.54 7.23 -2.39
C LYS A 231 4.67 5.75 -2.80
N CYS A 232 3.58 4.99 -2.73
CA CYS A 232 3.46 3.63 -3.23
C CYS A 232 1.98 3.31 -3.47
N LEU A 233 1.68 2.53 -4.51
CA LEU A 233 0.33 2.07 -4.84
C LEU A 233 -0.12 0.93 -3.90
N HIS A 234 0.85 0.17 -3.38
CA HIS A 234 0.63 -1.01 -2.54
C HIS A 234 -0.38 -0.80 -1.40
N VAL A 235 -0.23 0.29 -0.66
CA VAL A 235 -1.09 0.56 0.49
C VAL A 235 -2.36 1.32 0.13
N LEU A 236 -2.43 1.96 -1.05
CA LEU A 236 -3.68 2.53 -1.55
C LEU A 236 -4.63 1.43 -1.99
N ALA A 237 -4.13 0.45 -2.76
CA ALA A 237 -4.86 -0.76 -3.12
C ALA A 237 -5.25 -1.57 -1.88
N ALA A 238 -4.32 -1.78 -0.94
CA ALA A 238 -4.62 -2.48 0.31
C ALA A 238 -5.69 -1.77 1.15
N HIS A 239 -5.65 -0.43 1.21
CA HIS A 239 -6.66 0.36 1.90
C HIS A 239 -8.02 0.26 1.20
N ALA A 240 -8.10 0.42 -0.12
CA ALA A 240 -9.37 0.29 -0.87
C ALA A 240 -9.99 -1.11 -0.72
N LEU A 241 -9.19 -2.18 -0.85
CA LEU A 241 -9.66 -3.56 -0.66
C LEU A 241 -10.20 -3.83 0.75
N GLY A 242 -9.55 -3.27 1.79
CA GLY A 242 -9.92 -3.49 3.19
C GLY A 242 -10.95 -2.51 3.75
N ALA A 243 -11.09 -1.32 3.16
CA ALA A 243 -12.06 -0.31 3.58
C ALA A 243 -13.40 -0.44 2.84
N GLY A 244 -13.34 -0.75 1.54
CA GLY A 244 -14.47 -0.84 0.62
C GLY A 244 -14.33 0.13 -0.57
N PRO A 245 -15.03 -0.12 -1.69
CA PRO A 245 -15.02 0.77 -2.84
C PRO A 245 -15.54 2.17 -2.51
N GLY A 246 -14.90 3.21 -3.05
CA GLY A 246 -15.23 4.62 -2.83
C GLY A 246 -14.56 5.25 -1.60
N GLU A 247 -13.97 4.44 -0.71
CA GLU A 247 -13.28 4.94 0.50
C GLU A 247 -11.89 5.52 0.19
N ASN A 248 -11.30 5.16 -0.95
CA ASN A 248 -10.01 5.66 -1.41
C ASN A 248 -9.96 5.71 -2.95
N PRO A 249 -10.30 6.85 -3.59
CA PRO A 249 -10.48 6.91 -5.04
C PRO A 249 -9.21 6.53 -5.82
N LEU A 250 -8.03 6.92 -5.32
CA LEU A 250 -6.76 6.52 -5.93
C LEU A 250 -6.43 5.04 -5.71
N GLY A 251 -6.92 4.45 -4.62
CA GLY A 251 -6.86 3.00 -4.41
C GLY A 251 -7.77 2.25 -5.38
N ASP A 252 -9.00 2.75 -5.61
CA ASP A 252 -9.96 2.17 -6.54
C ASP A 252 -9.48 2.25 -8.00
N GLU A 253 -8.92 3.40 -8.42
CA GLU A 253 -8.28 3.55 -9.73
C GLU A 253 -7.13 2.56 -9.94
N VAL A 254 -6.29 2.36 -8.90
CA VAL A 254 -5.22 1.36 -8.93
C VAL A 254 -5.79 -0.04 -9.11
N LEU A 255 -6.82 -0.41 -8.35
CA LEU A 255 -7.46 -1.73 -8.46
C LEU A 255 -8.08 -1.96 -9.84
N ALA A 256 -8.69 -0.94 -10.43
CA ALA A 256 -9.26 -1.00 -11.79
C ALA A 256 -8.19 -1.15 -12.88
N ALA A 257 -6.96 -0.67 -12.64
CA ALA A 257 -5.83 -0.79 -13.56
C ALA A 257 -5.05 -2.12 -13.43
N LEU A 258 -5.31 -2.93 -12.40
CA LEU A 258 -4.62 -4.21 -12.21
C LEU A 258 -5.21 -5.32 -13.11
N PRO A 259 -4.36 -6.24 -13.63
CA PRO A 259 -4.86 -7.50 -14.17
C PRO A 259 -5.48 -8.35 -13.05
N PRO A 260 -6.38 -9.30 -13.36
CA PRO A 260 -7.01 -10.19 -12.39
C PRO A 260 -5.98 -11.13 -11.72
N TRP A 261 -5.31 -10.65 -10.67
CA TRP A 261 -4.17 -11.33 -10.04
C TRP A 261 -4.52 -12.71 -9.46
N TRP A 262 -5.80 -12.92 -9.19
CA TRP A 262 -6.42 -14.13 -8.63
C TRP A 262 -6.60 -15.28 -9.63
N GLU A 263 -6.42 -15.06 -10.95
CA GLU A 263 -6.46 -16.14 -11.96
C GLU A 263 -5.44 -17.26 -11.71
N ARG A 264 -4.41 -16.98 -10.88
CA ARG A 264 -3.52 -17.99 -10.33
C ARG A 264 -3.56 -17.92 -8.80
N PRO A 265 -3.56 -19.06 -8.09
CA PRO A 265 -3.55 -19.09 -6.62
C PRO A 265 -2.44 -18.21 -6.03
N CYS A 266 -2.73 -17.54 -4.91
CA CYS A 266 -1.75 -16.69 -4.22
C CYS A 266 -0.53 -17.47 -3.71
N VAL A 267 -0.74 -18.74 -3.35
CA VAL A 267 0.27 -19.74 -2.98
C VAL A 267 -0.09 -21.07 -3.65
N PRO A 268 0.87 -21.96 -3.91
CA PRO A 268 0.58 -23.34 -4.28
C PRO A 268 -0.45 -23.97 -3.33
N SER A 269 -1.50 -24.57 -3.89
CA SER A 269 -2.45 -25.34 -3.09
C SER A 269 -1.75 -26.56 -2.50
N ARG A 270 -1.52 -26.56 -1.19
CA ARG A 270 -1.15 -27.77 -0.43
C ARG A 270 -2.35 -28.72 -0.39
N ASP A 271 -2.57 -29.40 -1.50
CA ASP A 271 -3.46 -30.56 -1.60
C ASP A 271 -2.75 -31.75 -0.96
N PRO A 272 -3.15 -32.20 0.25
CA PRO A 272 -2.46 -33.28 0.95
C PRO A 272 -2.57 -34.63 0.21
N GLY A 273 -3.37 -34.73 -0.86
CA GLY A 273 -3.49 -35.93 -1.69
C GLY A 273 -2.67 -35.94 -2.99
N ARG A 274 -1.85 -34.92 -3.28
CA ARG A 274 -1.17 -34.78 -4.59
C ARG A 274 0.33 -35.11 -4.61
N ASP A 275 1.01 -35.16 -3.46
CA ASP A 275 2.49 -35.28 -3.40
C ASP A 275 3.02 -36.74 -3.46
N GLU A 276 2.15 -37.75 -3.40
CA GLU A 276 2.57 -39.17 -3.41
C GLU A 276 2.84 -39.76 -4.81
N ARG A 277 2.55 -39.04 -5.91
CA ARG A 277 2.87 -39.51 -7.27
C ARG A 277 4.27 -39.09 -7.72
N ARG A 278 5.27 -39.57 -6.99
CA ARG A 278 6.66 -39.64 -7.47
C ARG A 278 6.83 -40.95 -8.26
N PRO A 279 7.00 -40.94 -9.59
CA PRO A 279 7.18 -42.17 -10.34
C PRO A 279 8.55 -42.78 -10.00
N GLY A 280 8.55 -43.89 -9.24
CA GLY A 280 9.71 -44.76 -9.11
C GLY A 280 9.99 -45.41 -10.46
N GLY A 281 10.99 -44.90 -11.19
CA GLY A 281 11.31 -45.30 -12.55
C GLY A 281 12.81 -45.52 -12.73
N SER A 282 13.24 -46.75 -12.45
CA SER A 282 14.39 -47.47 -13.01
C SER A 282 15.60 -46.66 -13.52
N ARG A 283 16.72 -46.76 -12.79
CA ARG A 283 18.04 -46.63 -13.41
C ARG A 283 18.37 -47.92 -14.19
N PRO A 284 18.90 -47.84 -15.42
CA PRO A 284 19.54 -48.97 -16.08
C PRO A 284 20.90 -49.31 -15.44
#